data_AF-A0A671E3Q5-F1
#
_entry.id   AF-A0A671E3Q5-F1
#
_cell.length_a   1.000
_cell.length_b   1.000
_cell.length_c   1.000
_cell.angle_alpha   90.00
_cell.angle_beta   90.00
_cell.angle_gamma   90.00
#
_symmetry.space_group_name_H-M   'P 1'
#
loop_
_entity.id
_entity.type
_entity.pdbx_description
1 polymer ?
#
loop_
_entity_poly.entity_id
_entity_poly.type
_entity_poly.pdbx_seq_one_letter_code
_entity_poly.pdbx_strand_id
1 'polypeptide(L)'
;MDRDILYLYKEIDQHIEISVCAWRKVYIYTLCDKCFFPFYYKNAIHHDCIKFKAKQKWCSLNETYNGYWKYCSEGDFAKCVFPFWYRRMIYWECTNDAETFGKNWCSLTQNYNKEKIWKYCD
;
A
#
# COMPACT_ATOMS: atom_id res chain seq x y z
N MET A 1 -10.36 3.57 23.13
CA MET A 1 -9.93 4.04 21.80
C MET A 1 -9.87 2.81 20.92
N ASP A 2 -10.96 2.56 20.22
CA ASP A 2 -11.16 1.33 19.45
C ASP A 2 -10.29 1.40 18.19
N ARG A 3 -9.32 0.48 18.04
CA ARG A 3 -8.36 0.48 16.92
C ARG A 3 -8.97 -0.11 15.63
N ASP A 4 -10.24 -0.50 15.68
CA ASP A 4 -10.89 -1.25 14.61
C ASP A 4 -11.82 -0.39 13.73
N ILE A 5 -11.80 0.94 13.89
CA ILE A 5 -12.58 1.85 13.02
C ILE A 5 -11.70 2.32 11.86
N LEU A 6 -12.05 1.92 10.65
CA LEU A 6 -11.44 2.43 9.41
C LEU A 6 -12.40 3.43 8.75
N TYR A 7 -11.84 4.50 8.19
CA TYR A 7 -12.59 5.51 7.45
C TYR A 7 -12.25 5.41 5.97
N LEU A 8 -13.29 5.30 5.15
CA LEU A 8 -13.18 5.43 3.69
C LEU A 8 -13.61 6.82 3.28
N TYR A 9 -12.88 7.40 2.33
CA TYR A 9 -13.13 8.73 1.83
C TYR A 9 -13.49 8.67 0.35
N LYS A 10 -14.55 9.39 -0.01
CA LYS A 10 -14.94 9.62 -1.40
C LYS A 10 -15.00 11.11 -1.67
N GLU A 11 -14.25 11.57 -2.66
CA GLU A 11 -14.31 12.96 -3.13
C GLU A 11 -15.49 13.13 -4.10
N ILE A 12 -16.44 14.00 -3.75
CA ILE A 12 -17.59 14.38 -4.57
C ILE A 12 -17.71 15.91 -4.53
N ASP A 13 -17.65 16.58 -5.69
CA ASP A 13 -17.97 18.01 -5.86
C ASP A 13 -17.53 18.91 -4.69
N GLN A 14 -16.22 18.89 -4.41
CA GLN A 14 -15.53 19.66 -3.36
C GLN A 14 -15.88 19.31 -1.89
N HIS A 15 -16.63 18.24 -1.66
CA HIS A 15 -16.89 17.67 -0.34
C HIS A 15 -16.28 16.26 -0.23
N ILE A 16 -15.99 15.85 1.00
CA ILE A 16 -15.49 14.51 1.29
C ILE A 16 -16.58 13.76 2.04
N GLU A 17 -17.13 12.72 1.42
CA GLU A 17 -17.99 11.76 2.12
C GLU A 17 -17.14 10.79 2.94
N ILE A 18 -17.51 10.58 4.20
CA ILE A 18 -16.82 9.68 5.12
C ILE A 18 -17.73 8.48 5.37
N SER A 19 -17.29 7.30 4.93
CA SER A 19 -17.93 6.03 5.29
C SER A 19 -17.16 5.38 6.43
N VAL A 20 -17.89 5.00 7.49
CA VAL A 20 -17.31 4.31 8.64
C VAL A 20 -17.40 2.80 8.41
N CYS A 21 -16.25 2.13 8.37
CA CYS A 21 -16.19 0.68 8.37
C CYS A 21 -15.95 0.20 9.81
N ALA A 22 -16.90 -0.56 10.34
CA ALA A 22 -16.82 -1.14 11.69
C ALA A 22 -16.85 -2.67 11.61
N TRP A 23 -15.95 -3.33 12.35
CA TRP A 23 -15.97 -4.77 12.55
C TRP A 23 -17.03 -5.16 13.60
N ARG A 24 -18.32 -5.13 13.25
CA ARG A 24 -19.33 -5.80 14.08
C ARG A 24 -19.54 -7.23 13.59
N LYS A 25 -19.16 -8.19 14.45
CA LYS A 25 -19.51 -9.61 14.32
C LYS A 25 -20.99 -9.71 13.93
N VAL A 26 -21.29 -10.36 12.80
CA VAL A 26 -22.55 -11.04 12.41
C VAL A 26 -23.08 -10.77 10.98
N TYR A 27 -22.61 -9.80 10.18
CA TYR A 27 -23.09 -9.67 8.78
C TYR A 27 -21.98 -9.48 7.73
N ILE A 28 -22.00 -10.37 6.73
CA ILE A 28 -21.06 -10.44 5.59
C ILE A 28 -21.51 -9.42 4.53
N TYR A 29 -21.22 -8.12 4.70
CA TYR A 29 -21.08 -7.18 3.58
C TYR A 29 -20.12 -6.05 3.99
N THR A 30 -19.22 -5.70 3.08
CA THR A 30 -18.09 -4.75 3.18
C THR A 30 -16.79 -5.35 3.75
N LEU A 31 -16.02 -5.98 2.85
CA LEU A 31 -14.56 -6.00 2.96
C LEU A 31 -14.14 -4.52 3.12
N CYS A 32 -13.50 -4.12 4.23
CA CYS A 32 -12.82 -2.82 4.25
C CYS A 32 -11.93 -2.78 3.01
N ASP A 33 -12.28 -1.95 2.04
CA ASP A 33 -11.62 -1.96 0.75
C ASP A 33 -10.11 -1.90 0.98
N LYS A 34 -9.42 -2.93 0.51
CA LYS A 34 -7.96 -3.02 0.62
C LYS A 34 -7.37 -2.01 -0.34
N CYS A 35 -6.19 -1.49 -0.02
CA CYS A 35 -5.42 -0.72 -0.97
C CYS A 35 -5.28 -1.51 -2.27
N PHE A 36 -5.57 -0.85 -3.39
CA PHE A 36 -5.36 -1.44 -4.71
C PHE A 36 -3.91 -1.18 -5.11
N PHE A 37 -3.07 -2.21 -5.11
CA PHE A 37 -1.70 -2.09 -5.60
C PHE A 37 -1.48 -2.93 -6.87
N PRO A 38 -0.84 -2.37 -7.90
CA PRO A 38 -0.50 -0.95 -8.04
C PRO A 38 -1.72 -0.05 -8.36
N PHE A 39 -1.70 1.21 -7.92
CA PHE A 39 -2.69 2.21 -8.36
C PHE A 39 -2.05 3.40 -9.08
N TYR A 40 -2.77 3.97 -10.03
CA TYR A 40 -2.38 5.14 -10.80
C TYR A 40 -2.95 6.42 -10.18
N TYR A 41 -2.07 7.37 -9.89
CA TYR A 41 -2.42 8.69 -9.39
C TYR A 41 -1.41 9.74 -9.89
N LYS A 42 -1.90 10.89 -10.38
CA LYS A 42 -1.07 12.02 -10.85
C LYS A 42 0.07 11.60 -11.80
N ASN A 43 -0.26 10.82 -12.83
CA ASN A 43 0.69 10.38 -13.85
C ASN A 43 1.83 9.48 -13.33
N ALA A 44 1.59 8.80 -12.21
CA ALA A 44 2.51 7.83 -11.63
C ALA A 44 1.74 6.59 -11.16
N ILE A 45 2.43 5.44 -11.23
CA ILE A 45 1.95 4.17 -10.68
C ILE A 45 2.60 3.99 -9.31
N HIS A 46 1.81 3.64 -8.31
CA HIS A 46 2.22 3.49 -6.93
C HIS A 46 1.97 2.08 -6.43
N HIS A 47 3.00 1.47 -5.86
CA HIS A 47 3.00 0.09 -5.37
C HIS A 47 2.90 0.01 -3.85
N ASP A 48 2.82 1.15 -3.15
CA ASP A 48 2.70 1.24 -1.70
C ASP A 48 1.94 2.53 -1.33
N CYS A 49 1.56 2.66 -0.06
CA CYS A 49 0.94 3.85 0.49
C CYS A 49 1.83 5.08 0.31
N ILE A 50 1.28 6.13 -0.28
CA ILE A 50 2.01 7.34 -0.62
C ILE A 50 1.71 8.49 0.34
N LYS A 51 2.65 9.42 0.48
CA LYS A 51 2.45 10.69 1.17
C LYS A 51 2.49 11.83 0.16
N PHE A 52 1.32 12.29 -0.30
CA PHE A 52 1.22 13.42 -1.23
C PHE A 52 0.52 14.60 -0.58
N LYS A 53 1.28 15.55 0.00
CA LYS A 53 0.78 16.73 0.76
C LYS A 53 -0.16 16.43 1.95
N ALA A 54 -0.57 15.18 2.12
CA ALA A 54 -1.37 14.70 3.24
C ALA A 54 -0.55 14.57 4.51
N LYS A 55 -1.22 14.68 5.66
CA LYS A 55 -0.61 14.47 6.98
C LYS A 55 -0.17 13.01 7.16
N GLN A 56 -1.01 12.08 6.72
CA GLN A 56 -0.80 10.63 6.81
C GLN A 56 -0.69 10.00 5.41
N LYS A 57 -0.02 8.86 5.32
CA LYS A 57 0.06 8.07 4.08
C LYS A 57 -1.31 7.50 3.72
N TRP A 58 -1.60 7.38 2.43
CA TRP A 58 -2.88 6.91 1.92
C TRP A 58 -2.70 6.04 0.67
N CYS A 59 -3.76 5.34 0.28
CA CYS A 59 -3.80 4.53 -0.93
C CYS A 59 -5.16 4.69 -1.63
N SER A 60 -5.19 4.43 -2.94
CA SER A 60 -6.45 4.32 -3.66
C SER A 60 -7.07 2.94 -3.46
N LEU A 61 -8.40 2.89 -3.59
CA LEU A 61 -9.19 1.66 -3.55
C LEU A 61 -9.46 1.07 -4.94
N ASN A 62 -8.95 1.73 -5.99
CA ASN A 62 -9.13 1.35 -7.38
C ASN A 62 -7.80 1.44 -8.14
N GLU A 63 -7.71 0.75 -9.27
CA GLU A 63 -6.53 0.77 -10.16
C GLU A 63 -6.18 2.17 -10.63
N THR A 64 -7.18 2.95 -11.03
CA THR A 64 -7.01 4.37 -11.38
C THR A 64 -7.78 5.21 -10.38
N TYR A 65 -7.08 6.14 -9.72
CA TYR A 65 -7.69 6.99 -8.71
C TYR A 65 -8.88 7.78 -9.29
N ASN A 66 -10.05 7.53 -8.71
CA ASN A 66 -11.34 8.09 -9.11
C ASN A 66 -12.07 8.76 -7.92
N GLY A 67 -11.32 9.18 -6.89
CA GLY A 67 -11.85 9.80 -5.68
C GLY A 67 -12.03 8.85 -4.49
N TYR A 68 -11.88 7.54 -4.67
CA TYR A 68 -11.95 6.55 -3.59
C TYR A 68 -10.56 6.25 -3.00
N TRP A 69 -10.40 6.57 -1.72
CA TRP A 69 -9.15 6.39 -0.99
C TRP A 69 -9.34 6.21 0.51
N LYS A 70 -8.30 5.74 1.18
CA LYS A 70 -8.24 5.69 2.65
C LYS A 70 -6.85 6.01 3.16
N TYR A 71 -6.78 6.48 4.41
CA TYR A 71 -5.51 6.53 5.12
C TYR A 71 -5.03 5.11 5.42
N CYS A 72 -3.74 4.89 5.24
CA CYS A 72 -3.15 3.59 5.49
C CYS A 72 -2.97 3.35 6.98
N SER A 73 -3.39 2.17 7.41
CA SER A 73 -3.04 1.53 8.67
C SER A 73 -1.88 0.54 8.49
N GLU A 74 -1.39 -0.07 9.57
CA GLU A 74 -0.26 -1.01 9.52
C GLU A 74 -0.47 -2.17 8.52
N GLY A 75 -1.71 -2.67 8.38
CA GLY A 75 -2.05 -3.75 7.46
C GLY A 75 -2.18 -3.35 5.99
N ASP A 76 -2.11 -2.05 5.69
CA ASP A 76 -2.37 -1.50 4.35
C ASP A 76 -1.10 -1.29 3.52
N PHE A 77 0.07 -1.30 4.15
CA PHE A 77 1.34 -1.15 3.44
C PHE A 77 1.63 -2.37 2.55
N ALA A 78 2.23 -2.09 1.40
CA ALA A 78 2.61 -3.13 0.46
C ALA A 78 3.56 -4.13 1.11
N LYS A 79 3.29 -5.41 0.93
CA LYS A 79 4.10 -6.49 1.49
C LYS A 79 5.21 -6.84 0.52
N CYS A 80 6.36 -7.22 1.08
CA CYS A 80 7.43 -7.84 0.32
C CYS A 80 6.91 -9.06 -0.43
N VAL A 81 7.37 -9.25 -1.66
CA VAL A 81 7.12 -10.46 -2.44
C VAL A 81 8.29 -11.41 -2.19
N PHE A 82 8.00 -12.59 -1.66
CA PHE A 82 9.00 -13.64 -1.44
C PHE A 82 8.60 -14.93 -2.18
N PRO A 83 9.58 -15.64 -2.78
CA PRO A 83 10.95 -15.17 -3.00
C PRO A 83 10.99 -14.04 -4.04
N PHE A 84 12.06 -13.24 -4.11
CA PHE A 84 12.26 -12.30 -5.22
C PHE A 84 13.65 -12.45 -5.85
N TRP A 85 13.74 -12.11 -7.13
CA TRP A 85 14.98 -12.23 -7.91
C TRP A 85 15.69 -10.89 -7.99
N TYR A 86 16.92 -10.85 -7.50
CA TYR A 86 17.82 -9.71 -7.65
C TYR A 86 19.21 -10.17 -8.11
N ARG A 87 19.69 -9.56 -9.19
CA ARG A 87 20.88 -9.99 -9.94
C ARG A 87 20.79 -11.49 -10.27
N ARG A 88 21.71 -12.30 -9.73
CA ARG A 88 21.77 -13.76 -9.93
C ARG A 88 21.35 -14.55 -8.68
N MET A 89 20.69 -13.88 -7.74
CA MET A 89 20.33 -14.41 -6.42
C MET A 89 18.80 -14.44 -6.25
N ILE A 90 18.33 -15.35 -5.41
CA ILE A 90 16.93 -15.48 -5.00
C ILE A 90 16.87 -15.23 -3.49
N TYR A 91 16.09 -14.23 -3.07
CA TYR A 91 15.96 -13.84 -1.67
C TYR A 91 14.60 -14.28 -1.12
N TRP A 92 14.61 -14.86 0.07
CA TRP A 92 13.42 -15.31 0.81
C TRP A 92 13.09 -14.40 2.01
N GLU A 93 13.96 -13.44 2.26
CA GLU A 93 13.87 -12.46 3.34
C GLU A 93 14.44 -11.12 2.86
N CYS A 94 14.34 -10.10 3.70
CA CYS A 94 14.94 -8.81 3.40
C CYS A 94 16.46 -8.91 3.33
N THR A 95 17.07 -8.17 2.42
CA THR A 95 18.52 -8.15 2.21
C THR A 95 19.06 -6.73 2.28
N ASN A 96 20.31 -6.54 2.68
CA ASN A 96 21.01 -5.27 2.55
C ASN A 96 21.93 -5.22 1.32
N ASP A 97 21.82 -6.19 0.41
CA ASP A 97 22.66 -6.26 -0.78
C ASP A 97 22.55 -4.97 -1.62
N ALA A 98 23.70 -4.43 -1.99
CA ALA A 98 23.86 -3.16 -2.70
C ALA A 98 23.36 -1.90 -1.96
N GLU A 99 23.04 -1.99 -0.66
CA GLU A 99 22.87 -0.83 0.22
C GLU A 99 24.20 -0.49 0.91
N THR A 100 24.63 0.77 0.80
CA THR A 100 25.79 1.35 1.47
C THR A 100 25.60 1.50 2.98
N PHE A 101 24.39 1.79 3.45
CA PHE A 101 24.08 2.05 4.86
C PHE A 101 23.53 0.82 5.62
N GLY A 102 23.58 -0.37 4.99
CA GLY A 102 23.19 -1.63 5.62
C GLY A 102 21.70 -1.78 5.90
N LYS A 103 20.84 -0.89 5.39
CA LYS A 103 19.39 -1.01 5.53
C LYS A 103 18.87 -2.17 4.71
N ASN A 104 18.12 -3.05 5.38
CA ASN A 104 17.45 -4.15 4.72
C ASN A 104 16.29 -3.66 3.85
N TRP A 105 16.17 -4.23 2.66
CA TRP A 105 15.14 -3.96 1.68
C TRP A 105 14.59 -5.25 1.09
N CYS A 106 13.40 -5.15 0.49
CA CYS A 106 12.77 -6.24 -0.22
C CYS A 106 12.13 -5.75 -1.51
N SER A 107 11.98 -6.65 -2.48
CA SER A 107 11.21 -6.36 -3.68
C SER A 107 9.70 -6.39 -3.40
N LEU A 108 8.95 -5.52 -4.07
CA LEU A 108 7.48 -5.59 -4.12
C LEU A 108 6.98 -6.40 -5.32
N THR A 109 7.91 -7.06 -6.02
CA THR A 109 7.64 -7.87 -7.20
C THR A 109 8.50 -9.13 -7.22
N GLN A 110 8.07 -10.14 -7.97
CA GLN A 110 8.83 -11.38 -8.11
C GLN A 110 10.19 -11.17 -8.78
N ASN A 111 10.26 -10.26 -9.77
CA ASN A 111 11.47 -10.02 -10.56
C ASN A 111 11.92 -8.56 -10.46
N TYR A 112 12.66 -8.25 -9.38
CA TYR A 112 13.23 -6.93 -9.17
C TYR A 112 14.09 -6.48 -10.36
N ASN A 113 14.84 -7.38 -11.00
CA ASN A 113 15.74 -7.00 -12.10
C ASN A 113 15.00 -6.32 -13.26
N LYS A 114 13.74 -6.74 -13.50
CA LYS A 114 12.89 -6.18 -14.54
C LYS A 114 12.18 -4.91 -14.06
N GLU A 115 11.57 -4.97 -12.88
CA GLU A 115 10.60 -3.96 -12.45
C GLU A 115 11.22 -2.89 -11.54
N LYS A 116 12.26 -3.25 -10.78
CA LYS A 116 13.00 -2.36 -9.87
C LYS A 116 12.12 -1.69 -8.83
N ILE A 117 11.04 -2.37 -8.41
CA ILE A 117 10.11 -1.89 -7.39
C ILE A 117 10.45 -2.57 -6.07
N TRP A 118 10.71 -1.76 -5.04
CA TRP A 118 11.17 -2.23 -3.75
C TRP A 118 10.77 -1.25 -2.65
N LYS A 119 10.90 -1.71 -1.40
CA LYS A 119 10.84 -0.86 -0.22
C LYS A 119 11.87 -1.29 0.81
N TYR A 120 12.20 -0.39 1.73
CA TYR A 120 12.89 -0.77 2.95
C TYR A 120 11.98 -1.65 3.81
N CYS A 121 12.58 -2.62 4.49
CA CYS A 121 11.89 -3.37 5.52
C CYS A 121 11.85 -2.55 6.81
N ASP A 122 10.79 -2.77 7.59
CA ASP A 122 10.62 -2.18 8.92
C ASP A 122 11.42 -2.97 9.97
#